data_AF-A0A969G840-F1
#
_entry.id   AF-A0A969G840-F1
#
_cell.length_a   1.000
_cell.length_b   1.000
_cell.length_c   1.000
_cell.angle_alpha   90.00
_cell.angle_beta   90.00
_cell.angle_gamma   90.00
#
_symmetry.space_group_name_H-M   'P 1'
#
loop_
_entity.id
_entity.type
_entity.pdbx_description
1 polymer ?
#
loop_
_entity_poly.entity_id
_entity_poly.type
_entity_poly.pdbx_seq_one_letter_code
_entity_poly.pdbx_strand_id
1 'polypeptide(L)'
;MKIIIQEENRGIANPEAEQRQNEQAEIIKTLLSQLCEDCQQVLTLFYFYEYSMKEIAEKLNYKNANVSKTKKRECLKQLMTLAKEKYQKTDFF
;
A
#
# COMPACT_ATOMS: atom_id res chain seq x y z
N MET A 1 11.48 -14.67 18.93
CA MET A 1 10.35 -14.20 19.76
C MET A 1 10.90 -13.43 20.94
N LYS A 2 10.98 -12.10 20.80
CA LYS A 2 11.20 -11.15 21.89
C LYS A 2 10.30 -9.96 21.62
N ILE A 3 9.27 -9.85 22.44
CA ILE A 3 8.48 -8.64 22.62
C ILE A 3 9.30 -7.78 23.58
N ILE A 4 9.71 -6.59 23.14
CA ILE A 4 10.00 -5.48 24.03
C ILE A 4 9.17 -4.32 23.48
N ILE A 5 8.01 -4.10 24.11
CA ILE A 5 7.31 -2.82 24.04
C ILE A 5 8.02 -1.95 25.08
N GLN A 6 8.78 -0.95 24.62
CA GLN A 6 9.05 0.22 25.43
C GLN A 6 7.89 1.18 25.20
N GLU A 7 7.22 1.53 26.29
CA GLU A 7 6.08 2.44 26.36
C GLU A 7 6.51 3.90 26.14
N GLU A 8 5.49 4.76 26.04
CA GLU A 8 5.51 6.19 26.41
C GLU A 8 5.58 7.22 25.27
N ASN A 9 4.49 7.29 24.49
CA ASN A 9 3.79 8.56 24.24
C ASN A 9 2.34 8.29 23.77
N ARG A 10 1.42 8.02 24.71
CA ARG A 10 -0.03 7.99 24.38
C ARG A 10 -0.51 9.43 24.19
N GLY A 11 -0.21 9.97 23.01
CA GLY A 11 -0.85 11.19 22.52
C GLY A 11 -2.36 10.99 22.50
N ILE A 12 -3.09 12.01 22.90
CA ILE A 12 -4.55 12.09 22.79
C ILE A 12 -4.92 11.69 21.35
N ALA A 13 -5.61 10.57 21.19
CA ALA A 13 -6.13 10.16 19.89
C ALA A 13 -7.08 11.26 19.42
N ASN A 14 -6.77 11.90 18.30
CA ASN A 14 -7.65 12.87 17.67
C ASN A 14 -8.66 12.07 16.81
N PRO A 15 -9.93 11.96 17.24
CA PRO A 15 -10.91 11.11 16.55
C PRO A 15 -11.14 11.55 15.11
N GLU A 16 -11.02 12.85 14.82
CA GLU A 16 -11.16 13.39 13.47
C GLU A 16 -9.98 13.00 12.57
N ALA A 17 -8.77 12.90 13.13
CA ALA A 17 -7.60 12.47 12.37
C ALA A 17 -7.66 10.97 12.06
N GLU A 18 -8.12 10.15 13.00
CA GLU A 18 -8.34 8.71 12.81
C GLU A 18 -9.44 8.44 11.79
N GLN A 19 -10.55 9.18 11.86
CA GLN A 19 -11.64 9.12 10.88
C GLN A 19 -11.13 9.42 9.45
N ARG A 20 -10.36 10.51 9.27
CA ARG A 20 -9.78 10.85 7.97
C ARG A 20 -8.81 9.78 7.45
N GLN A 21 -8.02 9.17 8.32
CA GLN A 21 -7.14 8.07 7.94
C GLN A 21 -7.93 6.84 7.47
N ASN A 22 -9.03 6.51 8.14
CA ASN A 22 -9.90 5.41 7.74
C ASN A 22 -10.55 5.67 6.37
N GLU A 23 -11.05 6.89 6.13
CA GLU A 23 -11.63 7.27 4.84
C GLU A 23 -10.60 7.18 3.69
N GLN A 24 -9.38 7.67 3.92
CA GLN A 24 -8.28 7.55 2.95
C GLN A 24 -7.90 6.09 2.71
N ALA A 25 -7.89 5.24 3.74
CA ALA A 25 -7.59 3.82 3.61
C ALA A 25 -8.65 3.10 2.76
N GLU A 26 -9.95 3.41 2.93
CA GLU A 26 -11.02 2.83 2.13
C GLU A 26 -10.94 3.26 0.64
N ILE A 27 -10.54 4.51 0.38
CA ILE A 27 -10.25 4.96 -1.00
C ILE A 27 -9.11 4.13 -1.62
N ILE A 28 -8.01 3.95 -0.90
CA ILE A 28 -6.86 3.16 -1.39
C ILE A 28 -7.25 1.70 -1.63
N LYS A 29 -8.03 1.08 -0.73
CA LYS A 29 -8.54 -0.28 -0.92
C LYS A 29 -9.41 -0.40 -2.17
N THR A 30 -10.29 0.58 -2.39
CA THR A 30 -11.17 0.64 -3.57
C THR A 30 -10.39 0.82 -4.87
N LEU A 31 -9.30 1.60 -4.84
CA LEU A 31 -8.43 1.77 -6.01
C LEU A 31 -7.59 0.52 -6.28
N LEU A 32 -7.08 -0.13 -5.23
CA LEU A 32 -6.34 -1.38 -5.36
C LEU A 32 -7.22 -2.48 -5.97
N SER A 33 -8.47 -2.62 -5.54
CA SER A 33 -9.38 -3.65 -6.06
C SER A 33 -9.70 -3.52 -7.55
N GLN A 34 -9.43 -2.36 -8.16
CA GLN A 34 -9.60 -2.10 -9.60
C GLN A 34 -8.37 -2.48 -10.44
N LEU A 35 -7.22 -2.72 -9.81
CA LEU A 35 -6.04 -3.23 -10.50
C LEU A 35 -6.17 -4.72 -10.78
N CYS A 36 -5.38 -5.25 -11.71
CA CYS A 36 -5.27 -6.70 -11.88
C CYS A 36 -4.66 -7.36 -10.64
N GLU A 37 -4.96 -8.64 -10.42
CA GLU A 37 -4.52 -9.41 -9.25
C GLU A 37 -3.00 -9.34 -9.02
N ASP A 38 -2.22 -9.47 -10.09
CA ASP A 38 -0.76 -9.36 -10.08
C ASP A 38 -0.29 -8.03 -9.45
N CYS A 39 -0.92 -6.92 -9.83
CA CYS A 39 -0.60 -5.60 -9.28
C CYS A 39 -1.08 -5.41 -7.84
N GLN A 40 -2.26 -5.92 -7.51
CA GLN A 40 -2.76 -5.91 -6.14
C GLN A 40 -1.78 -6.62 -5.20
N GLN A 41 -1.33 -7.81 -5.60
CA GLN A 41 -0.42 -8.63 -4.79
C GLN A 41 0.96 -7.97 -4.62
N VAL A 42 1.56 -7.45 -5.70
CA VAL A 42 2.87 -6.77 -5.62
C VAL A 42 2.82 -5.58 -4.68
N LEU A 43 1.81 -4.73 -4.81
CA LEU A 43 1.68 -3.52 -3.98
C LEU A 43 1.37 -3.89 -2.52
N THR A 44 0.52 -4.90 -2.32
CA THR A 44 0.17 -5.39 -0.98
C THR A 44 1.39 -5.94 -0.25
N LEU A 45 2.13 -6.85 -0.89
CA LEU A 45 3.32 -7.46 -0.33
C LEU A 45 4.42 -6.43 -0.01
N PHE A 46 4.56 -5.39 -0.84
CA PHE A 46 5.58 -4.37 -0.61
C PHE A 46 5.20 -3.36 0.47
N TYR A 47 4.01 -2.74 0.40
CA TYR A 47 3.67 -1.61 1.26
C TYR A 47 3.03 -2.01 2.59
N PHE A 48 2.39 -3.18 2.68
CA PHE A 48 1.70 -3.61 3.90
C PHE A 48 2.46 -4.70 4.66
N TYR A 49 3.19 -5.54 3.95
CA TYR A 49 3.96 -6.64 4.56
C TYR A 49 5.48 -6.43 4.50
N GLU A 50 5.94 -5.32 3.91
CA GLU A 50 7.35 -4.92 3.85
C GLU A 50 8.29 -5.98 3.23
N TYR A 51 7.77 -6.88 2.39
CA TYR A 51 8.60 -7.89 1.73
C TYR A 51 9.62 -7.24 0.79
N SER A 52 10.83 -7.79 0.78
CA SER A 52 11.87 -7.41 -0.18
C SER A 52 11.47 -7.81 -1.60
N MET A 53 12.07 -7.16 -2.61
CA MET A 53 11.81 -7.50 -4.02
C MET A 53 12.14 -8.97 -4.35
N LYS A 54 13.07 -9.58 -3.62
CA LYS A 54 13.44 -10.99 -3.76
C LYS A 54 12.34 -11.90 -3.23
N GLU A 55 11.84 -11.65 -2.01
CA GLU A 55 10.74 -12.42 -1.43
C GLU A 55 9.44 -12.28 -2.24
N ILE A 56 9.18 -11.08 -2.77
CA ILE A 56 8.05 -10.86 -3.69
C ILE A 56 8.23 -11.66 -4.98
N ALA A 57 9.45 -11.71 -5.54
CA ALA A 57 9.70 -12.50 -6.74
C ALA A 57 9.41 -13.98 -6.49
N GLU A 58 9.84 -14.51 -5.34
CA GLU A 58 9.62 -15.89 -4.96
C GLU A 58 8.13 -16.19 -4.74
N LYS A 59 7.41 -15.33 -4.01
CA LYS A 59 5.98 -15.50 -3.73
C LYS A 59 5.09 -15.43 -4.97
N LEU A 60 5.41 -14.54 -5.90
CA LEU A 60 4.63 -14.32 -7.12
C LEU A 60 5.20 -15.08 -8.33
N ASN A 61 6.19 -15.94 -8.09
CA ASN A 61 6.85 -16.75 -9.11
C ASN A 61 7.40 -15.91 -10.29
N TYR A 62 7.92 -14.72 -9.99
CA TYR A 62 8.63 -13.90 -10.95
C TYR A 62 10.06 -14.38 -11.15
N LYS A 63 10.59 -14.14 -12.36
CA LYS A 63 11.95 -14.58 -12.74
C LYS A 63 13.04 -14.11 -11.77
N ASN A 64 12.93 -12.90 -11.22
CA ASN A 64 13.88 -12.34 -10.26
C ASN A 64 13.37 -11.02 -9.66
N ALA A 65 14.11 -10.49 -8.69
CA ALA A 65 13.81 -9.22 -8.02
C ALA A 65 13.69 -8.01 -8.96
N ASN A 66 14.36 -8.00 -10.12
CA ASN A 66 14.24 -6.90 -11.09
C ASN A 66 12.86 -6.88 -11.76
N VAL A 67 12.26 -8.06 -11.97
CA VAL A 67 10.88 -8.16 -12.44
C VAL A 67 9.92 -7.61 -11.39
N SER A 68 10.07 -7.99 -10.12
CA SER A 68 9.26 -7.43 -9.01
C SER A 68 9.37 -5.92 -8.91
N LYS A 69 10.59 -5.37 -9.04
CA LYS A 69 10.83 -3.92 -9.00
C LYS A 69 10.15 -3.19 -10.15
N THR A 70 10.23 -3.76 -11.36
CA THR A 70 9.58 -3.21 -12.56
C THR A 70 8.07 -3.26 -12.42
N LYS A 71 7.52 -4.41 -12.02
CA LYS A 71 6.09 -4.62 -11.76
C LYS A 71 5.57 -3.64 -10.72
N LYS A 72 6.26 -3.49 -9.59
CA LYS A 72 5.87 -2.52 -8.55
C LYS A 72 5.73 -1.11 -9.13
N ARG A 73 6.71 -0.67 -9.92
CA ARG A 73 6.68 0.67 -10.54
C ARG A 73 5.50 0.82 -11.50
N GLU A 74 5.25 -0.19 -12.33
CA GLU A 74 4.14 -0.20 -13.29
C GLU A 74 2.78 -0.17 -12.58
N CYS A 75 2.60 -1.04 -11.60
CA CYS A 75 1.37 -1.13 -10.81
C CYS A 75 1.12 0.15 -10.01
N LEU A 76 2.16 0.74 -9.42
CA LEU A 76 2.04 2.02 -8.72
C LEU A 76 1.62 3.14 -9.68
N LYS A 77 2.18 3.16 -10.89
CA LYS A 77 1.78 4.13 -11.92
C LYS A 77 0.31 3.95 -12.31
N GLN A 78 -0.16 2.72 -12.48
CA GLN A 78 -1.56 2.44 -12.76
C GLN A 78 -2.47 2.90 -11.61
N LEU A 79 -2.11 2.60 -10.36
CA LEU A 79 -2.84 3.06 -9.18
C LEU A 79 -2.94 4.60 -9.15
N MET A 80 -1.83 5.29 -9.41
CA MET A 80 -1.80 6.76 -9.47
C MET A 80 -2.65 7.32 -10.60
N THR A 81 -2.72 6.65 -11.75
CA THR A 81 -3.61 7.05 -12.85
C THR A 81 -5.07 6.93 -12.42
N LEU A 82 -5.47 5.79 -11.86
CA LEU A 82 -6.84 5.58 -11.36
C LEU A 82 -7.22 6.61 -10.28
N ALA A 83 -6.28 6.91 -9.38
CA ALA A 83 -6.48 7.93 -8.35
C ALA A 83 -6.76 9.31 -8.96
N LYS A 84 -5.97 9.71 -9.97
CA LYS A 84 -6.14 11.02 -10.64
C LYS A 84 -7.41 11.14 -11.46
N GLU A 85 -7.91 10.03 -12.01
CA GLU A 85 -9.15 10.01 -12.79
C GLU A 85 -10.39 10.15 -11.89
N LYS A 86 -10.32 9.61 -10.67
CA LYS A 86 -11.48 9.53 -9.76
C LYS A 86 -11.48 10.57 -8.65
N TYR A 87 -10.31 11.10 -8.30
CA TYR A 87 -10.14 11.99 -7.16
C TYR A 87 -9.29 13.20 -7.52
N GLN A 88 -9.64 14.34 -6.95
CA GLN A 88 -8.86 15.57 -6.96
C GLN A 88 -8.02 15.67 -5.69
N LYS A 89 -6.97 16.51 -5.75
CA LYS A 89 -6.10 16.76 -4.59
C LYS A 89 -6.89 17.25 -3.38
N THR A 90 -7.96 18.02 -3.61
CA THR A 90 -8.87 18.52 -2.57
C THR A 90 -9.63 17.44 -1.82
N ASP A 91 -9.74 16.22 -2.36
CA ASP A 91 -10.49 15.13 -1.72
C ASP A 91 -9.69 14.46 -0.58
N PHE A 92 -8.43 14.89 -0.38
CA PHE A 92 -7.53 14.34 0.63
C PHE A 92 -7.13 15.36 1.72
N PHE A 93 -7.67 16.60 1.69
CA PHE A 93 -7.38 17.68 2.64
C PHE A 93 -8.67 18.31 3.16
#